data_AF-A0A378GJK4-F1
#
_entry.id   AF-A0A378GJK4-F1
#
_cell.length_a   1.000
_cell.length_b   1.000
_cell.length_c   1.000
_cell.angle_alpha   90.00
_cell.angle_beta   90.00
_cell.angle_gamma   90.00
#
_symmetry.space_group_name_H-M   'P 1'
#
loop_
_entity.id
_entity.type
_entity.pdbx_description
1 polymer ?
#
loop_
_entity_poly.entity_id
_entity_poly.type
_entity_poly.pdbx_seq_one_letter_code
_entity_poly.pdbx_strand_id
1 'polypeptide(L)'
;MATAATYYRSLPLTLLGGLMLSACTSQQAPQMKAGEKPVDVASVVRQKMPASVKDRDAWAQALAKTFESQKLAPTEENICSVLAVAQQESNYQADPAVPGLGKIAWQEIDRRAEKMHIPVFLVHTALKINSPTGKSYSERLDAVKTEKQLSAIFDDFIGMVPMGQKLFGSLNPVHTGGPMQVSIAFAEQHQNGYPWKMDGTVRQEVFTLRGGLWFGTYHLLNYPANYTAPIYRFADFNAGWYASRNAAFQYAVSKATGVKLALDGDVILYGSDEPGSTEMAVRKLANQLSLSNSDIHRQLQKGDSQAFETTALYKGVYKIAEQKAGKPLAREMLPGIQLESPKITRKLTTAWFAKRVDERRAKCMAIN
;
A
#
# COMPACT_ATOMS: atom_id res chain seq x y z
N MET A 1 -14.75 -18.82 81.28
CA MET A 1 -15.72 -19.80 80.74
C MET A 1 -15.60 -19.77 79.22
N ALA A 2 -14.64 -20.54 78.71
CA ALA A 2 -14.87 -21.74 77.89
C ALA A 2 -15.39 -21.39 76.47
N THR A 3 -14.53 -20.93 75.56
CA THR A 3 -13.82 -21.72 74.51
C THR A 3 -14.67 -22.79 73.84
N ALA A 4 -15.11 -22.52 72.60
CA ALA A 4 -15.46 -23.54 71.62
C ALA A 4 -14.49 -23.40 70.44
N ALA A 5 -13.60 -24.38 70.32
CA ALA A 5 -12.70 -24.56 69.19
C ALA A 5 -13.47 -25.29 68.07
N THR A 6 -13.29 -24.88 66.81
CA THR A 6 -13.65 -25.75 65.68
C THR A 6 -12.74 -25.50 64.49
N TYR A 7 -11.75 -26.39 64.38
CA TYR A 7 -11.07 -26.94 63.20
C TYR A 7 -11.12 -26.17 61.87
N TYR A 8 -9.98 -25.56 61.50
CA TYR A 8 -9.65 -25.27 60.12
C TYR A 8 -9.31 -26.57 59.38
N ARG A 9 -10.23 -27.06 58.53
CA ARG A 9 -9.94 -28.06 57.51
C ARG A 9 -9.41 -27.35 56.26
N SER A 10 -8.17 -27.65 55.91
CA SER A 10 -7.52 -27.32 54.65
C SER A 10 -8.27 -27.96 53.46
N LEU A 11 -8.93 -27.14 52.64
CA LEU A 11 -9.35 -27.54 51.29
C LEU A 11 -8.18 -27.30 50.31
N PRO A 12 -7.82 -28.27 49.47
CA PRO A 12 -6.86 -28.04 48.40
C PRO A 12 -7.51 -27.17 47.32
N LEU A 13 -6.93 -25.99 47.12
CA LEU A 13 -7.26 -25.09 46.01
C LEU A 13 -6.73 -25.74 44.72
N THR A 14 -7.60 -26.46 44.02
CA THR A 14 -7.33 -26.93 42.65
C THR A 14 -7.25 -25.72 41.72
N LEU A 15 -6.03 -25.26 41.46
CA LEU A 15 -5.72 -24.32 40.38
C LEU A 15 -6.05 -24.99 39.03
N LEU A 16 -7.25 -24.76 38.50
CA LEU A 16 -7.49 -24.88 37.06
C LEU A 16 -6.88 -23.65 36.38
N GLY A 17 -5.59 -23.75 36.05
CA GLY A 17 -4.93 -22.83 35.13
C GLY A 17 -5.52 -23.00 33.73
N GLY A 18 -6.52 -22.19 33.39
CA GLY A 18 -7.00 -22.04 32.03
C GLY A 18 -5.87 -21.49 31.16
N LEU A 19 -5.29 -22.36 30.33
CA LEU A 19 -4.44 -21.98 29.21
C LEU A 19 -5.30 -21.18 28.22
N MET A 20 -5.37 -19.87 28.43
CA MET A 20 -5.73 -18.91 27.39
C MET A 20 -4.61 -18.94 26.35
N LEU A 21 -4.66 -19.92 25.43
CA LEU A 21 -4.00 -19.83 24.14
C LEU A 21 -4.64 -18.66 23.40
N SER A 22 -4.13 -17.47 23.66
CA SER A 22 -4.24 -16.33 22.77
C SER A 22 -3.53 -16.74 21.49
N ALA A 23 -4.27 -17.38 20.59
CA ALA A 23 -3.84 -17.50 19.21
C ALA A 23 -3.72 -16.08 18.67
N CYS A 24 -2.48 -15.59 18.55
CA CYS A 24 -2.15 -14.40 17.80
C CYS A 24 -2.56 -14.61 16.33
N THR A 25 -3.84 -14.42 16.04
CA THR A 25 -4.29 -13.82 14.78
C THR A 25 -3.72 -12.40 14.81
N SER A 26 -3.03 -11.85 13.82
CA SER A 26 -3.05 -12.11 12.39
C SER A 26 -1.84 -11.37 11.80
N GLN A 27 -0.99 -12.07 11.06
CA GLN A 27 -0.15 -11.52 9.99
C GLN A 27 0.35 -12.74 9.22
N GLN A 28 -0.48 -13.25 8.31
CA GLN A 28 -0.05 -14.36 7.45
C GLN A 28 -0.02 -13.81 6.03
N ALA A 29 1.16 -13.30 5.67
CA ALA A 29 1.60 -13.26 4.28
C ALA A 29 1.32 -14.60 3.59
N PRO A 30 1.25 -14.64 2.24
CA PRO A 30 0.99 -15.87 1.51
C PRO A 30 1.82 -17.05 2.03
N GLN A 31 1.14 -18.08 2.51
CA GLN A 31 1.77 -19.29 2.99
C GLN A 31 2.06 -20.24 1.83
N MET A 32 3.05 -21.09 2.00
CA MET A 32 3.36 -22.14 1.04
C MET A 32 2.17 -23.11 0.90
N LYS A 33 1.86 -23.51 -0.33
CA LYS A 33 0.87 -24.56 -0.58
C LYS A 33 1.43 -25.90 -0.08
N ALA A 34 0.55 -26.82 0.35
CA ALA A 34 0.98 -28.14 0.81
C ALA A 34 1.76 -28.87 -0.30
N GLY A 35 2.99 -29.30 0.01
CA GLY A 35 3.88 -29.98 -0.93
C GLY A 35 4.75 -29.06 -1.80
N GLU A 36 4.57 -27.74 -1.72
CA GLU A 36 5.46 -26.77 -2.36
C GLU A 36 6.81 -26.73 -1.63
N LYS A 37 7.92 -26.71 -2.37
CA LYS A 37 9.27 -26.64 -1.79
C LYS A 37 9.77 -25.20 -1.78
N PRO A 38 10.46 -24.76 -0.71
CA PRO A 38 11.06 -23.43 -0.70
C PRO A 38 12.15 -23.38 -1.76
N VAL A 39 12.24 -22.27 -2.47
CA VAL A 39 13.31 -22.03 -3.45
C VAL A 39 14.37 -21.10 -2.88
N ASP A 40 15.59 -21.17 -3.41
CA ASP A 40 16.60 -20.14 -3.14
C ASP A 40 16.22 -18.85 -3.89
N VAL A 41 15.79 -17.84 -3.14
CA VAL A 41 15.30 -16.57 -3.70
C VAL A 41 16.35 -15.91 -4.59
N ALA A 42 17.62 -15.90 -4.16
CA ALA A 42 18.67 -15.23 -4.93
C ALA A 42 18.92 -15.93 -6.28
N SER A 43 18.99 -17.26 -6.29
CA SER A 43 19.13 -18.06 -7.52
C SER A 43 17.97 -17.82 -8.48
N VAL A 44 16.72 -17.91 -7.99
CA VAL A 44 15.53 -17.69 -8.83
C VAL A 44 15.49 -16.27 -9.37
N VAL A 45 15.80 -15.25 -8.56
CA VAL A 45 15.85 -13.87 -9.06
C VAL A 45 16.89 -13.72 -10.18
N ARG A 46 18.09 -14.29 -10.03
CA ARG A 46 19.10 -14.27 -11.12
C ARG A 46 18.56 -14.93 -12.36
N GLN A 47 17.94 -16.10 -12.25
CA GLN A 47 17.41 -16.85 -13.37
C GLN A 47 16.28 -16.10 -14.11
N LYS A 48 15.32 -15.54 -13.36
CA LYS A 48 14.10 -14.95 -13.89
C LYS A 48 14.27 -13.53 -14.42
N MET A 49 15.23 -12.78 -13.87
CA MET A 49 15.46 -11.40 -14.32
C MET A 49 16.13 -11.37 -15.70
N PRO A 50 15.66 -10.51 -16.62
CA PRO A 50 16.28 -10.35 -17.93
C PRO A 50 17.77 -10.00 -17.84
N ALA A 51 18.58 -10.58 -18.72
CA ALA A 51 20.03 -10.33 -18.77
C ALA A 51 20.40 -8.86 -19.05
N SER A 52 19.47 -8.06 -19.60
CA SER A 52 19.67 -6.63 -19.85
C SER A 52 19.63 -5.76 -18.59
N VAL A 53 19.19 -6.30 -17.45
CA VAL A 53 19.21 -5.57 -16.17
C VAL A 53 20.65 -5.53 -15.64
N LYS A 54 21.18 -4.33 -15.38
CA LYS A 54 22.59 -4.15 -14.99
C LYS A 54 22.93 -4.75 -13.62
N ASP A 55 22.09 -4.52 -12.62
CA ASP A 55 22.42 -4.83 -11.21
C ASP A 55 21.76 -6.12 -10.69
N ARG A 56 21.63 -7.16 -11.54
CA ARG A 56 20.90 -8.41 -11.22
C ARG A 56 21.31 -9.07 -9.90
N ASP A 57 22.62 -9.07 -9.60
CA ASP A 57 23.11 -9.63 -8.34
C ASP A 57 22.67 -8.82 -7.12
N ALA A 58 22.65 -7.49 -7.23
CA ALA A 58 22.16 -6.64 -6.15
C ALA A 58 20.66 -6.83 -5.91
N TRP A 59 19.87 -7.01 -6.98
CA TRP A 59 18.45 -7.36 -6.90
C TRP A 59 18.25 -8.72 -6.20
N ALA A 60 19.01 -9.74 -6.60
CA ALA A 60 18.94 -11.07 -6.03
C ALA A 60 19.24 -11.08 -4.53
N GLN A 61 20.30 -10.39 -4.10
CA GLN A 61 20.66 -10.27 -2.70
C GLN A 61 19.63 -9.46 -1.90
N ALA A 62 19.16 -8.33 -2.43
CA ALA A 62 18.16 -7.49 -1.78
C ALA A 62 16.83 -8.24 -1.60
N LEU A 63 16.35 -8.96 -2.61
CA LEU A 63 15.12 -9.75 -2.51
C LEU A 63 15.28 -10.94 -1.58
N ALA A 64 16.41 -11.66 -1.61
CA ALA A 64 16.65 -12.75 -0.67
C ALA A 64 16.59 -12.25 0.78
N LYS A 65 17.25 -11.13 1.08
CA LYS A 65 17.21 -10.52 2.42
C LYS A 65 15.83 -9.99 2.79
N THR A 66 15.09 -9.47 1.81
CA THR A 66 13.71 -9.02 1.98
C THR A 66 12.79 -10.17 2.39
N PHE A 67 12.81 -11.28 1.64
CA PHE A 67 12.02 -12.47 1.94
C PHE A 67 12.37 -13.06 3.30
N GLU A 68 13.66 -13.15 3.63
CA GLU A 68 14.15 -13.63 4.93
C GLU A 68 13.65 -12.74 6.08
N SER A 69 13.88 -11.41 6.00
CA SER A 69 13.53 -10.48 7.08
C SER A 69 12.03 -10.38 7.33
N GLN A 70 11.22 -10.45 6.26
CA GLN A 70 9.76 -10.41 6.34
C GLN A 70 9.14 -11.79 6.59
N LYS A 71 9.95 -12.86 6.67
CA LYS A 71 9.52 -14.25 6.85
C LYS A 71 8.48 -14.69 5.81
N LEU A 72 8.67 -14.24 4.58
CA LEU A 72 7.77 -14.57 3.46
C LEU A 72 8.06 -15.98 2.96
N ALA A 73 7.02 -16.68 2.52
CA ALA A 73 7.17 -17.95 1.84
C ALA A 73 8.02 -17.75 0.56
N PRO A 74 9.21 -18.37 0.46
CA PRO A 74 10.08 -18.23 -0.70
C PRO A 74 9.60 -19.17 -1.79
N THR A 75 8.49 -18.80 -2.43
CA THR A 75 7.89 -19.50 -3.56
C THR A 75 8.22 -18.77 -4.85
N GLU A 76 8.28 -19.52 -5.94
CA GLU A 76 8.48 -18.94 -7.27
C GLU A 76 7.36 -17.95 -7.63
N GLU A 77 6.11 -18.26 -7.23
CA GLU A 77 4.95 -17.39 -7.43
C GLU A 77 5.12 -16.03 -6.73
N ASN A 78 5.58 -16.01 -5.48
CA ASN A 78 5.83 -14.77 -4.74
C ASN A 78 6.98 -13.97 -5.36
N ILE A 79 8.08 -14.64 -5.71
CA ILE A 79 9.25 -13.98 -6.33
C ILE A 79 8.85 -13.36 -7.68
N CYS A 80 8.17 -14.12 -8.54
CA CYS A 80 7.71 -13.63 -9.83
C CYS A 80 6.66 -12.52 -9.70
N SER A 81 5.85 -12.52 -8.64
CA SER A 81 4.91 -11.43 -8.36
C SER A 81 5.64 -10.12 -8.04
N VAL A 82 6.67 -10.17 -7.20
CA VAL A 82 7.50 -8.99 -6.87
C VAL A 82 8.24 -8.48 -8.10
N LEU A 83 8.88 -9.37 -8.86
CA LEU A 83 9.58 -9.00 -10.10
C LEU A 83 8.62 -8.40 -11.13
N ALA A 84 7.40 -8.95 -11.28
CA ALA A 84 6.41 -8.44 -12.21
C ALA A 84 5.95 -7.01 -11.88
N VAL A 85 5.71 -6.71 -10.59
CA VAL A 85 5.39 -5.35 -10.13
C VAL A 85 6.56 -4.41 -10.40
N ALA A 86 7.78 -4.78 -9.99
CA ALA A 86 8.97 -3.97 -10.22
C ALA A 86 9.22 -3.69 -11.72
N GLN A 87 8.97 -4.67 -12.58
CA GLN A 87 9.07 -4.50 -14.02
C GLN A 87 7.99 -3.55 -14.57
N GLN A 88 6.77 -3.63 -14.04
CA GLN A 88 5.67 -2.78 -14.48
C GLN A 88 5.86 -1.32 -14.03
N GLU A 89 6.35 -1.10 -12.82
CA GLU A 89 6.50 0.23 -12.22
C GLU A 89 7.71 0.99 -12.76
N SER A 90 8.85 0.32 -12.89
CA SER A 90 10.11 1.00 -13.22
C SER A 90 10.95 0.31 -14.29
N ASN A 91 10.48 -0.83 -14.81
CA ASN A 91 11.28 -1.69 -15.67
C ASN A 91 12.65 -2.03 -15.03
N TYR A 92 12.62 -2.40 -13.74
CA TYR A 92 13.78 -2.76 -12.92
C TYR A 92 14.81 -1.63 -12.70
N GLN A 93 14.34 -0.39 -12.54
CA GLN A 93 15.19 0.77 -12.25
C GLN A 93 14.77 1.44 -10.95
N ALA A 94 15.70 1.64 -10.01
CA ALA A 94 15.34 2.25 -8.74
C ALA A 94 14.94 3.73 -8.87
N ASP A 95 15.58 4.45 -9.79
CA ASP A 95 15.38 5.88 -10.00
C ASP A 95 15.47 6.22 -11.50
N PRO A 96 14.46 5.84 -12.30
CA PRO A 96 14.46 6.07 -13.74
C PRO A 96 14.36 7.57 -14.06
N ALA A 97 14.98 7.98 -15.17
CA ALA A 97 14.82 9.34 -15.67
C ALA A 97 13.39 9.57 -16.17
N VAL A 98 12.83 10.72 -15.81
CA VAL A 98 11.52 11.20 -16.29
C VAL A 98 11.77 12.24 -17.39
N PRO A 99 11.38 11.96 -18.65
CA PRO A 99 11.54 12.91 -19.73
C PRO A 99 10.85 14.25 -19.42
N GLY A 100 11.60 15.36 -19.52
CA GLY A 100 11.06 16.70 -19.30
C GLY A 100 10.73 17.05 -17.84
N LEU A 101 11.24 16.31 -16.86
CA LEU A 101 10.89 16.51 -15.44
C LEU A 101 11.08 17.94 -14.95
N GLY A 102 12.18 18.61 -15.31
CA GLY A 102 12.39 20.02 -14.93
C GLY A 102 11.28 20.95 -15.43
N LYS A 103 10.83 20.77 -16.67
CA LYS A 103 9.70 21.53 -17.22
C LYS A 103 8.40 21.25 -16.47
N ILE A 104 8.13 19.97 -16.15
CA ILE A 104 6.94 19.56 -15.39
C ILE A 104 6.97 20.17 -13.98
N ALA A 105 8.13 20.14 -13.31
CA ALA A 105 8.31 20.72 -11.99
C ALA A 105 8.04 22.23 -11.99
N TRP A 106 8.61 22.97 -12.96
CA TRP A 106 8.34 24.41 -13.13
C TRP A 106 6.87 24.71 -13.40
N GLN A 107 6.22 23.95 -14.28
CA GLN A 107 4.79 24.13 -14.55
C GLN A 107 3.92 23.96 -13.29
N GLU A 108 4.25 22.98 -12.44
CA GLU A 108 3.53 22.78 -11.17
C GLU A 108 3.82 23.89 -10.15
N ILE A 109 5.06 24.38 -10.08
CA ILE A 109 5.45 25.53 -9.24
C ILE A 109 4.66 26.78 -9.67
N ASP A 110 4.65 27.09 -10.97
CA ASP A 110 3.97 28.25 -11.54
C ASP A 110 2.46 28.15 -11.29
N ARG A 111 1.85 26.99 -11.56
CA ARG A 111 0.43 26.73 -11.30
C ARG A 111 0.06 26.92 -9.83
N ARG A 112 0.91 26.48 -8.89
CA ARG A 112 0.70 26.71 -7.45
C ARG A 112 0.84 28.17 -7.07
N ALA A 113 1.81 28.89 -7.64
CA ALA A 113 1.99 30.32 -7.42
C ALA A 113 0.75 31.11 -7.88
N GLU A 114 0.25 30.82 -9.08
CA GLU A 114 -0.97 31.42 -9.64
C GLU A 114 -2.20 31.13 -8.79
N LYS A 115 -2.38 29.89 -8.33
CA LYS A 115 -3.48 29.52 -7.43
C LYS A 115 -3.46 30.33 -6.12
N MET A 116 -2.28 30.74 -5.68
CA MET A 116 -2.06 31.56 -4.48
C MET A 116 -1.99 33.07 -4.78
N HIS A 117 -2.23 33.49 -6.03
CA HIS A 117 -2.13 34.88 -6.49
C HIS A 117 -0.73 35.50 -6.27
N ILE A 118 0.31 34.67 -6.32
CA ILE A 118 1.71 35.10 -6.22
C ILE A 118 2.26 35.27 -7.64
N PRO A 119 2.79 36.45 -8.02
CA PRO A 119 3.43 36.65 -9.31
C PRO A 119 4.57 35.65 -9.58
N VAL A 120 4.50 34.94 -10.70
CA VAL A 120 5.46 33.87 -11.07
C VAL A 120 6.92 34.36 -11.05
N PHE A 121 7.18 35.58 -11.53
CA PHE A 121 8.55 36.12 -11.55
C PHE A 121 9.16 36.26 -10.15
N LEU A 122 8.35 36.49 -9.11
CA LEU A 122 8.83 36.56 -7.72
C LEU A 122 9.28 35.18 -7.24
N VAL A 123 8.52 34.14 -7.56
CA VAL A 123 8.88 32.74 -7.21
C VAL A 123 10.16 32.33 -7.92
N HIS A 124 10.28 32.61 -9.22
CA HIS A 124 11.49 32.33 -9.99
C HIS A 124 12.70 33.07 -9.44
N THR A 125 12.53 34.33 -9.01
CA THR A 125 13.61 35.11 -8.39
C THR A 125 14.00 34.54 -7.02
N ALA A 126 13.02 34.16 -6.20
CA ALA A 126 13.27 33.54 -4.89
C ALA A 126 14.03 32.21 -5.02
N LEU A 127 13.76 31.41 -6.06
CA LEU A 127 14.46 30.14 -6.30
C LEU A 127 15.89 30.30 -6.85
N LYS A 128 16.36 31.52 -7.10
CA LYS A 128 17.78 31.79 -7.40
C LYS A 128 18.69 31.73 -6.17
N ILE A 129 18.14 31.59 -4.96
CA ILE A 129 18.97 31.38 -3.77
C ILE A 129 19.78 30.10 -3.91
N ASN A 130 21.01 30.12 -3.39
CA ASN A 130 21.92 28.99 -3.43
C ASN A 130 21.44 27.89 -2.48
N SER A 131 21.51 26.65 -2.96
CA SER A 131 21.33 25.46 -2.13
C SER A 131 22.64 25.07 -1.45
N PRO A 132 22.63 24.10 -0.53
CA PRO A 132 23.84 23.55 0.09
C PRO A 132 24.88 22.99 -0.91
N THR A 133 24.48 22.74 -2.17
CA THR A 133 25.37 22.25 -3.24
C THR A 133 26.17 23.37 -3.93
N GLY A 134 25.92 24.64 -3.58
CA GLY A 134 26.52 25.80 -4.23
C GLY A 134 25.81 26.27 -5.52
N LYS A 135 24.93 25.43 -6.09
CA LYS A 135 24.03 25.82 -7.20
C LYS A 135 22.73 26.40 -6.66
N SER A 136 22.08 27.27 -7.43
CA SER A 136 20.74 27.75 -7.10
C SER A 136 19.68 26.64 -7.20
N TYR A 137 18.57 26.77 -6.48
CA TYR A 137 17.45 25.84 -6.63
C TYR A 137 16.90 25.85 -8.06
N SER A 138 16.88 27.01 -8.72
CA SER A 138 16.51 27.15 -10.13
C SER A 138 17.37 26.25 -11.04
N GLU A 139 18.71 26.35 -10.94
CA GLU A 139 19.61 25.52 -11.77
C GLU A 139 19.45 24.02 -11.49
N ARG A 140 19.17 23.66 -10.23
CA ARG A 140 18.91 22.27 -9.85
C ARG A 140 17.59 21.77 -10.44
N LEU A 141 16.54 22.58 -10.42
CA LEU A 141 15.23 22.27 -11.04
C LEU A 141 15.34 22.18 -12.56
N ASP A 142 16.12 23.04 -13.21
CA ASP A 142 16.35 23.00 -14.66
C ASP A 142 17.06 21.71 -15.09
N ALA A 143 18.02 21.25 -14.28
CA ALA A 143 18.82 20.07 -14.54
C ALA A 143 18.21 18.76 -14.02
N VAL A 144 17.07 18.80 -13.32
CA VAL A 144 16.49 17.62 -12.65
C VAL A 144 16.02 16.58 -13.67
N LYS A 145 16.40 15.33 -13.45
CA LYS A 145 16.06 14.22 -14.35
C LYS A 145 15.29 13.10 -13.66
N THR A 146 15.40 12.98 -12.35
CA THR A 146 14.77 11.88 -11.61
C THR A 146 13.95 12.37 -10.42
N GLU A 147 13.01 11.54 -9.98
CA GLU A 147 12.15 11.84 -8.83
C GLU A 147 12.94 11.90 -7.53
N LYS A 148 13.97 11.07 -7.37
CA LYS A 148 14.87 11.16 -6.21
C LYS A 148 15.56 12.52 -6.15
N GLN A 149 16.04 13.02 -7.29
CA GLN A 149 16.67 14.35 -7.35
C GLN A 149 15.66 15.45 -7.01
N LEU A 150 14.44 15.37 -7.56
CA LEU A 150 13.38 16.34 -7.25
C LEU A 150 13.02 16.33 -5.76
N SER A 151 12.90 15.13 -5.16
CA SER A 151 12.67 14.97 -3.73
C SER A 151 13.80 15.57 -2.91
N ALA A 152 15.06 15.33 -3.28
CA ALA A 152 16.22 15.89 -2.58
C ALA A 152 16.30 17.42 -2.69
N ILE A 153 15.94 18.00 -3.85
CA ILE A 153 15.84 19.45 -4.01
C ILE A 153 14.81 20.02 -3.02
N PHE A 154 13.64 19.39 -2.91
CA PHE A 154 12.60 19.80 -1.99
C PHE A 154 13.03 19.66 -0.52
N ASP A 155 13.63 18.53 -0.16
CA ASP A 155 14.10 18.24 1.19
C ASP A 155 15.18 19.24 1.63
N ASP A 156 16.13 19.57 0.75
CA ASP A 156 17.12 20.60 1.01
C ASP A 156 16.47 21.99 1.18
N PHE A 157 15.43 22.29 0.41
CA PHE A 157 14.77 23.59 0.46
C PHE A 157 14.09 23.81 1.81
N ILE A 158 13.27 22.85 2.24
CA ILE A 158 12.59 22.97 3.55
C ILE A 158 13.57 22.78 4.71
N GLY A 159 14.72 22.14 4.49
CA GLY A 159 15.79 22.00 5.47
C GLY A 159 16.49 23.31 5.82
N MET A 160 16.33 24.38 5.02
CA MET A 160 16.88 25.70 5.32
C MET A 160 16.20 26.38 6.51
N VAL A 161 14.96 25.99 6.83
CA VAL A 161 14.18 26.57 7.92
C VAL A 161 14.16 25.59 9.09
N PRO A 162 14.41 26.04 10.33
CA PRO A 162 14.27 25.20 11.52
C PRO A 162 12.90 24.52 11.54
N MET A 163 12.87 23.21 11.84
CA MET A 163 11.65 22.38 11.82
C MET A 163 10.96 22.24 10.45
N GLY A 164 11.53 22.76 9.36
CA GLY A 164 10.88 22.77 8.06
C GLY A 164 10.55 21.38 7.52
N GLN A 165 11.38 20.37 7.81
CA GLN A 165 11.07 18.96 7.51
C GLN A 165 9.80 18.47 8.21
N LYS A 166 9.63 18.79 9.49
CA LYS A 166 8.45 18.39 10.28
C LYS A 166 7.19 19.13 9.83
N LEU A 167 7.32 20.40 9.44
CA LEU A 167 6.19 21.26 9.09
C LEU A 167 5.76 21.12 7.62
N PHE A 168 6.71 20.90 6.71
CA PHE A 168 6.49 21.00 5.27
C PHE A 168 6.86 19.73 4.49
N GLY A 169 7.39 18.68 5.12
CA GLY A 169 7.80 17.45 4.43
C GLY A 169 6.66 16.75 3.67
N SER A 170 5.42 16.87 4.17
CA SER A 170 4.22 16.36 3.50
C SER A 170 3.87 17.09 2.20
N LEU A 171 4.43 18.29 1.96
CA LEU A 171 4.23 19.07 0.75
C LEU A 171 5.16 18.66 -0.40
N ASN A 172 6.10 17.75 -0.16
CA ASN A 172 6.98 17.22 -1.18
C ASN A 172 6.13 16.58 -2.29
N PRO A 173 6.28 17.00 -3.56
CA PRO A 173 5.41 16.55 -4.65
C PRO A 173 5.64 15.09 -5.04
N VAL A 174 6.73 14.47 -4.58
CA VAL A 174 7.05 13.08 -4.86
C VAL A 174 6.55 12.21 -3.71
N HIS A 175 5.49 11.44 -3.96
CA HIS A 175 4.82 10.63 -2.94
C HIS A 175 5.14 9.13 -3.04
N THR A 176 5.77 8.69 -4.14
CA THR A 176 6.20 7.31 -4.37
C THR A 176 7.66 7.28 -4.77
N GLY A 177 8.32 6.13 -4.61
CA GLY A 177 9.71 6.00 -5.05
C GLY A 177 10.22 4.57 -5.13
N GLY A 178 11.44 4.47 -5.64
CA GLY A 178 12.15 3.21 -5.76
C GLY A 178 11.65 2.32 -6.92
N PRO A 179 12.22 1.11 -7.04
CA PRO A 179 11.94 0.21 -8.15
C PRO A 179 10.49 -0.29 -8.23
N MET A 180 9.74 -0.22 -7.14
CA MET A 180 8.34 -0.65 -7.06
C MET A 180 7.38 0.52 -6.83
N GLN A 181 7.84 1.77 -6.91
CA GLN A 181 7.00 2.98 -6.78
C GLN A 181 6.09 2.95 -5.53
N VAL A 182 6.65 2.55 -4.39
CA VAL A 182 5.90 2.44 -3.13
C VAL A 182 5.67 3.81 -2.51
N SER A 183 4.50 4.01 -1.90
CA SER A 183 4.15 5.23 -1.19
C SER A 183 5.10 5.50 -0.02
N ILE A 184 5.59 6.74 0.09
CA ILE A 184 6.44 7.18 1.21
C ILE A 184 5.67 7.11 2.52
N ALA A 185 4.40 7.54 2.54
CA ALA A 185 3.56 7.47 3.74
C ALA A 185 3.33 6.02 4.18
N PHE A 186 3.17 5.09 3.23
CA PHE A 186 3.10 3.67 3.54
C PHE A 186 4.41 3.16 4.17
N ALA A 187 5.55 3.51 3.57
CA ALA A 187 6.86 3.09 4.08
C ALA A 187 7.14 3.63 5.49
N GLU A 188 6.79 4.89 5.77
CA GLU A 188 6.93 5.51 7.09
C GLU A 188 6.12 4.76 8.17
N GLN A 189 4.96 4.20 7.83
CA GLN A 189 4.13 3.42 8.75
C GLN A 189 4.60 1.97 8.94
N HIS A 190 5.42 1.43 8.03
CA HIS A 190 5.75 0.00 7.96
C HIS A 190 7.25 -0.29 8.08
N GLN A 191 7.98 0.43 8.94
CA GLN A 191 9.44 0.28 9.10
C GLN A 191 9.87 -0.95 9.93
N ASN A 192 8.93 -1.53 10.69
CA ASN A 192 9.24 -2.60 11.63
C ASN A 192 9.80 -3.84 10.90
N GLY A 193 10.96 -4.32 11.35
CA GLY A 193 11.65 -5.47 10.74
C GLY A 193 12.53 -5.14 9.54
N TYR A 194 12.71 -3.86 9.20
CA TYR A 194 13.67 -3.44 8.17
C TYR A 194 15.09 -3.88 8.56
N PRO A 195 15.79 -4.68 7.73
CA PRO A 195 17.01 -5.36 8.18
C PRO A 195 18.29 -4.55 7.96
N TRP A 196 18.22 -3.36 7.36
CA TRP A 196 19.39 -2.51 7.09
C TRP A 196 19.38 -1.25 7.95
N LYS A 197 20.57 -0.78 8.31
CA LYS A 197 20.73 0.58 8.84
C LYS A 197 20.41 1.58 7.73
N MET A 198 19.51 2.52 8.02
CA MET A 198 19.22 3.67 7.16
C MET A 198 20.25 4.77 7.42
N ASP A 199 20.86 5.30 6.37
CA ASP A 199 21.82 6.41 6.47
C ASP A 199 21.12 7.78 6.52
N GLY A 200 19.82 7.82 6.19
CA GLY A 200 19.01 9.01 6.12
C GLY A 200 17.56 8.74 6.51
N THR A 201 16.62 9.48 5.90
CA THR A 201 15.19 9.31 6.18
C THR A 201 14.61 8.08 5.47
N VAL A 202 13.45 7.60 5.94
CA VAL A 202 12.68 6.53 5.26
C VAL A 202 12.42 6.88 3.80
N ARG A 203 12.07 8.15 3.54
CA ARG A 203 11.89 8.69 2.19
C ARG A 203 13.11 8.44 1.30
N GLN A 204 14.29 8.80 1.79
CA GLN A 204 15.53 8.59 1.05
C GLN A 204 15.85 7.10 0.86
N GLU A 205 15.56 6.28 1.87
CA GLU A 205 15.75 4.83 1.82
C GLU A 205 14.85 4.18 0.76
N VAL A 206 13.59 4.61 0.61
CA VAL A 206 12.65 4.11 -0.41
C VAL A 206 13.21 4.25 -1.84
N PHE A 207 13.96 5.33 -2.13
CA PHE A 207 14.61 5.51 -3.43
C PHE A 207 15.83 4.61 -3.68
N THR A 208 16.27 3.84 -2.69
CA THR A 208 17.33 2.85 -2.87
C THR A 208 16.74 1.56 -3.47
N LEU A 209 17.58 0.76 -4.12
CA LEU A 209 17.17 -0.57 -4.60
C LEU A 209 16.61 -1.43 -3.46
N ARG A 210 17.35 -1.54 -2.35
CA ARG A 210 16.96 -2.38 -1.21
C ARG A 210 15.71 -1.87 -0.50
N GLY A 211 15.60 -0.56 -0.28
CA GLY A 211 14.48 0.04 0.43
C GLY A 211 13.19 -0.08 -0.37
N GLY A 212 13.18 0.33 -1.65
CA GLY A 212 11.98 0.22 -2.46
C GLY A 212 11.57 -1.23 -2.76
N LEU A 213 12.52 -2.17 -2.85
CA LEU A 213 12.17 -3.60 -2.91
C LEU A 213 11.56 -4.11 -1.60
N TRP A 214 12.12 -3.73 -0.46
CA TRP A 214 11.62 -4.20 0.82
C TRP A 214 10.22 -3.66 1.11
N PHE A 215 10.02 -2.34 1.02
CA PHE A 215 8.72 -1.71 1.26
C PHE A 215 7.69 -2.09 0.19
N GLY A 216 8.09 -2.22 -1.08
CA GLY A 216 7.21 -2.69 -2.14
C GLY A 216 6.80 -4.16 -1.96
N THR A 217 7.73 -5.03 -1.57
CA THR A 217 7.39 -6.44 -1.26
C THR A 217 6.48 -6.52 -0.04
N TYR A 218 6.73 -5.67 0.97
CA TYR A 218 5.87 -5.55 2.14
C TYR A 218 4.45 -5.17 1.74
N HIS A 219 4.29 -4.12 0.90
CA HIS A 219 3.00 -3.68 0.38
C HIS A 219 2.30 -4.76 -0.44
N LEU A 220 3.03 -5.55 -1.22
CA LEU A 220 2.42 -6.57 -2.07
C LEU A 220 1.96 -7.82 -1.30
N LEU A 221 2.79 -8.29 -0.36
CA LEU A 221 2.67 -9.64 0.22
C LEU A 221 2.37 -9.64 1.72
N ASN A 222 2.64 -8.55 2.45
CA ASN A 222 2.60 -8.55 3.92
C ASN A 222 1.24 -8.09 4.50
N TYR A 223 0.16 -8.46 3.82
CA TYR A 223 -1.19 -8.37 4.35
C TYR A 223 -1.97 -9.65 4.01
N PRO A 224 -2.81 -10.14 4.94
CA PRO A 224 -3.61 -11.32 4.70
C PRO A 224 -4.74 -10.98 3.73
N ALA A 225 -4.82 -11.72 2.63
CA ALA A 225 -5.89 -11.59 1.65
C ALA A 225 -6.20 -12.97 1.07
N ASN A 226 -7.48 -13.34 1.12
CA ASN A 226 -7.99 -14.65 0.68
C ASN A 226 -8.50 -14.56 -0.76
N TYR A 227 -7.66 -14.03 -1.65
CA TYR A 227 -8.03 -13.88 -3.05
C TYR A 227 -7.87 -15.17 -3.82
N THR A 228 -8.81 -15.44 -4.72
CA THR A 228 -8.75 -16.64 -5.59
C THR A 228 -7.65 -16.57 -6.65
N ALA A 229 -7.15 -15.37 -6.96
CA ALA A 229 -6.11 -15.14 -7.95
C ALA A 229 -5.17 -13.98 -7.57
N PRO A 230 -3.87 -14.03 -7.94
CA PRO A 230 -2.90 -12.97 -7.66
C PRO A 230 -3.26 -11.59 -8.24
N ILE A 231 -4.03 -11.56 -9.34
CA ILE A 231 -4.42 -10.32 -10.02
C ILE A 231 -5.09 -9.29 -9.08
N TYR A 232 -5.84 -9.76 -8.08
CA TYR A 232 -6.47 -8.88 -7.08
C TYR A 232 -5.45 -8.25 -6.13
N ARG A 233 -4.36 -8.95 -5.79
CA ARG A 233 -3.23 -8.35 -5.05
C ARG A 233 -2.52 -7.28 -5.89
N PHE A 234 -2.43 -7.45 -7.21
CA PHE A 234 -1.84 -6.42 -8.08
C PHE A 234 -2.73 -5.20 -8.22
N ALA A 235 -4.05 -5.38 -8.22
CA ALA A 235 -4.98 -4.28 -8.12
C ALA A 235 -4.84 -3.55 -6.77
N ASP A 236 -4.78 -4.28 -5.66
CA ASP A 236 -4.58 -3.71 -4.33
C ASP A 236 -3.22 -3.02 -4.17
N PHE A 237 -2.16 -3.52 -4.83
CA PHE A 237 -0.86 -2.86 -4.84
C PHE A 237 -0.99 -1.42 -5.37
N ASN A 238 -1.77 -1.25 -6.45
CA ASN A 238 -1.97 0.03 -7.10
C ASN A 238 -3.04 0.91 -6.44
N ALA A 239 -4.11 0.32 -5.92
CA ALA A 239 -5.28 1.04 -5.38
C ALA A 239 -5.33 1.12 -3.85
N GLY A 240 -4.43 0.44 -3.15
CA GLY A 240 -4.44 0.31 -1.69
C GLY A 240 -4.93 -1.06 -1.23
N TRP A 241 -4.49 -1.45 -0.02
CA TRP A 241 -4.83 -2.74 0.57
C TRP A 241 -6.35 -2.94 0.64
N TYR A 242 -6.78 -4.12 0.21
CA TYR A 242 -8.16 -4.57 0.18
C TYR A 242 -9.09 -3.84 -0.80
N ALA A 243 -8.57 -2.99 -1.69
CA ALA A 243 -9.37 -2.29 -2.70
C ALA A 243 -10.23 -3.26 -3.53
N SER A 244 -9.70 -4.42 -3.91
CA SER A 244 -10.42 -5.42 -4.72
C SER A 244 -11.59 -6.05 -3.97
N ARG A 245 -11.39 -6.41 -2.70
CA ARG A 245 -12.49 -6.88 -1.83
C ARG A 245 -13.53 -5.79 -1.62
N ASN A 246 -13.07 -4.56 -1.37
CA ASN A 246 -13.95 -3.45 -1.09
C ASN A 246 -14.78 -3.04 -2.31
N ALA A 247 -14.22 -3.11 -3.52
CA ALA A 247 -14.96 -2.91 -4.77
C ALA A 247 -16.09 -3.96 -4.92
N ALA A 248 -15.82 -5.22 -4.56
CA ALA A 248 -16.83 -6.26 -4.53
C ALA A 248 -17.91 -6.01 -3.46
N PHE A 249 -17.52 -5.49 -2.29
CA PHE A 249 -18.46 -5.07 -1.26
C PHE A 249 -19.35 -3.92 -1.73
N GLN A 250 -18.80 -2.87 -2.36
CA GLN A 250 -19.58 -1.78 -2.97
C GLN A 250 -20.55 -2.31 -4.04
N TYR A 251 -20.16 -3.34 -4.80
CA TYR A 251 -21.08 -3.98 -5.74
C TYR A 251 -22.24 -4.68 -5.00
N ALA A 252 -21.96 -5.39 -3.91
CA ALA A 252 -22.99 -5.98 -3.06
C ALA A 252 -23.91 -4.90 -2.45
N VAL A 253 -23.37 -3.78 -1.98
CA VAL A 253 -24.16 -2.62 -1.53
C VAL A 253 -25.07 -2.11 -2.65
N SER A 254 -24.54 -2.00 -3.87
CA SER A 254 -25.31 -1.55 -5.03
C SER A 254 -26.48 -2.50 -5.34
N LYS A 255 -26.26 -3.82 -5.23
CA LYS A 255 -27.32 -4.83 -5.38
C LYS A 255 -28.34 -4.82 -4.24
N ALA A 256 -27.89 -4.63 -3.01
CA ALA A 256 -28.76 -4.57 -1.84
C ALA A 256 -29.65 -3.31 -1.84
N THR A 257 -29.14 -2.18 -2.32
CA THR A 257 -29.81 -0.86 -2.18
C THR A 257 -30.43 -0.32 -3.46
N GLY A 258 -29.96 -0.76 -4.63
CA GLY A 258 -30.28 -0.16 -5.93
C GLY A 258 -29.49 1.14 -6.23
N VAL A 259 -28.64 1.61 -5.32
CA VAL A 259 -27.78 2.78 -5.54
C VAL A 259 -26.58 2.38 -6.41
N LYS A 260 -26.27 3.17 -7.44
CA LYS A 260 -25.08 2.95 -8.27
C LYS A 260 -23.84 3.53 -7.58
N LEU A 261 -22.85 2.70 -7.25
CA LEU A 261 -21.54 3.10 -6.71
C LEU A 261 -20.43 2.99 -7.76
N ALA A 262 -19.31 3.67 -7.51
CA ALA A 262 -18.15 3.74 -8.42
C ALA A 262 -17.36 2.42 -8.50
N LEU A 263 -17.43 1.57 -7.45
CA LEU A 263 -16.66 0.33 -7.34
C LEU A 263 -15.14 0.57 -7.32
N ASP A 264 -14.71 1.65 -6.67
CA ASP A 264 -13.32 2.08 -6.54
C ASP A 264 -12.59 1.44 -5.35
N GLY A 265 -13.30 0.79 -4.42
CA GLY A 265 -12.71 0.21 -3.21
C GLY A 265 -12.74 1.13 -1.99
N ASP A 266 -13.17 2.38 -2.15
CA ASP A 266 -13.27 3.35 -1.05
C ASP A 266 -14.61 3.19 -0.32
N VAL A 267 -14.55 2.51 0.83
CA VAL A 267 -15.73 2.27 1.66
C VAL A 267 -16.02 3.41 2.66
N ILE A 268 -15.05 4.31 2.84
CA ILE A 268 -15.13 5.54 3.65
C ILE A 268 -14.53 6.72 2.87
N LEU A 269 -14.70 7.94 3.40
CA LEU A 269 -14.00 9.11 2.91
C LEU A 269 -12.69 9.30 3.69
N TYR A 270 -11.54 9.03 3.08
CA TYR A 270 -10.26 9.17 3.78
C TYR A 270 -9.94 10.64 4.11
N GLY A 271 -9.48 10.90 5.34
CA GLY A 271 -9.16 12.25 5.82
C GLY A 271 -10.37 13.07 6.28
N SER A 272 -11.54 12.45 6.41
CA SER A 272 -12.75 13.07 6.93
C SER A 272 -13.58 12.04 7.70
N ASP A 273 -14.29 12.48 8.75
CA ASP A 273 -15.28 11.64 9.46
C ASP A 273 -16.68 11.70 8.80
N GLU A 274 -16.82 12.50 7.74
CA GLU A 274 -18.08 12.61 7.01
C GLU A 274 -18.39 11.33 6.20
N PRO A 275 -19.68 10.94 6.11
CA PRO A 275 -20.06 9.72 5.40
C PRO A 275 -19.85 9.87 3.89
N GLY A 276 -19.04 8.98 3.31
CA GLY A 276 -18.89 8.86 1.85
C GLY A 276 -20.12 8.22 1.17
N SER A 277 -20.08 8.15 -0.16
CA SER A 277 -21.16 7.57 -0.99
C SER A 277 -21.51 6.13 -0.62
N THR A 278 -20.49 5.30 -0.36
CA THR A 278 -20.68 3.91 0.09
C THR A 278 -21.43 3.87 1.42
N GLU A 279 -20.99 4.66 2.39
CA GLU A 279 -21.63 4.72 3.72
C GLU A 279 -23.07 5.20 3.63
N MET A 280 -23.34 6.28 2.89
CA MET A 280 -24.70 6.79 2.67
C MET A 280 -25.62 5.72 2.07
N ALA A 281 -25.13 4.90 1.14
CA ALA A 281 -25.89 3.80 0.58
C ALA A 281 -26.16 2.70 1.63
N VAL A 282 -25.15 2.31 2.41
CA VAL A 282 -25.27 1.29 3.45
C VAL A 282 -26.21 1.72 4.58
N ARG A 283 -26.23 3.01 4.96
CA ARG A 283 -27.16 3.56 5.96
C ARG A 283 -28.63 3.35 5.59
N LYS A 284 -28.97 3.21 4.30
CA LYS A 284 -30.33 2.84 3.85
C LYS A 284 -30.75 1.42 4.27
N LEU A 285 -29.78 0.56 4.61
CA LEU A 285 -30.01 -0.81 5.09
C LEU A 285 -29.98 -0.91 6.62
N ALA A 286 -29.77 0.19 7.36
CA ALA A 286 -29.58 0.20 8.82
C ALA A 286 -30.64 -0.63 9.57
N ASN A 287 -31.93 -0.42 9.25
CA ASN A 287 -33.03 -1.16 9.87
C ASN A 287 -33.03 -2.66 9.54
N GLN A 288 -32.67 -3.04 8.31
CA GLN A 288 -32.59 -4.45 7.90
C GLN A 288 -31.37 -5.17 8.50
N LEU A 289 -30.31 -4.41 8.75
CA LEU A 289 -29.07 -4.89 9.36
C LEU A 289 -29.13 -4.88 10.90
N SER A 290 -30.13 -4.20 11.49
CA SER A 290 -30.20 -3.90 12.92
C SER A 290 -28.93 -3.23 13.43
N LEU A 291 -28.39 -2.27 12.65
CA LEU A 291 -27.19 -1.50 12.98
C LEU A 291 -27.51 0.00 13.02
N SER A 292 -26.95 0.70 14.01
CA SER A 292 -27.00 2.16 14.02
C SER A 292 -26.06 2.76 12.96
N ASN A 293 -26.25 4.03 12.59
CA ASN A 293 -25.34 4.72 11.66
C ASN A 293 -23.90 4.78 12.19
N SER A 294 -23.70 4.90 13.50
CA SER A 294 -22.36 4.88 14.10
C SER A 294 -21.74 3.48 14.08
N ASP A 295 -22.53 2.42 14.22
CA ASP A 295 -22.06 1.03 14.03
C ASP A 295 -21.66 0.75 12.60
N ILE A 296 -22.39 1.31 11.63
CA ILE A 296 -22.06 1.22 10.21
C ILE A 296 -20.73 1.92 9.96
N HIS A 297 -20.59 3.18 10.37
CA HIS A 297 -19.37 3.96 10.20
C HIS A 297 -18.15 3.24 10.79
N ARG A 298 -18.22 2.82 12.05
CA ARG A 298 -17.14 2.10 12.75
C ARG A 298 -16.76 0.78 12.09
N GLN A 299 -17.71 0.10 11.45
CA GLN A 299 -17.43 -1.14 10.73
C GLN A 299 -16.82 -0.87 9.35
N LEU A 300 -17.24 0.18 8.64
CA LEU A 300 -16.63 0.60 7.37
C LEU A 300 -15.20 1.10 7.55
N GLN A 301 -14.89 1.76 8.67
CA GLN A 301 -13.52 2.17 9.03
C GLN A 301 -12.53 1.00 9.10
N LYS A 302 -13.00 -0.26 9.19
CA LYS A 302 -12.15 -1.45 9.14
C LYS A 302 -11.78 -1.86 7.71
N GLY A 303 -12.23 -1.13 6.69
CA GLY A 303 -12.10 -1.46 5.28
C GLY A 303 -10.68 -1.62 4.76
N ASP A 304 -9.67 -1.21 5.50
CA ASP A 304 -8.24 -1.41 5.22
C ASP A 304 -7.64 -2.62 5.97
N SER A 305 -8.47 -3.44 6.61
CA SER A 305 -8.06 -4.61 7.39
C SER A 305 -8.85 -5.86 7.03
N GLN A 306 -8.29 -7.04 7.32
CA GLN A 306 -9.00 -8.31 7.19
C GLN A 306 -10.22 -8.41 8.13
N ALA A 307 -10.20 -7.69 9.26
CA ALA A 307 -11.27 -7.72 10.23
C ALA A 307 -12.62 -7.24 9.65
N PHE A 308 -12.61 -6.47 8.55
CA PHE A 308 -13.84 -6.05 7.88
C PHE A 308 -14.74 -7.22 7.46
N GLU A 309 -14.15 -8.31 6.97
CA GLU A 309 -14.87 -9.49 6.45
C GLU A 309 -15.69 -10.20 7.53
N THR A 310 -15.31 -10.04 8.80
CA THR A 310 -15.99 -10.70 9.92
C THR A 310 -17.09 -9.87 10.54
N THR A 311 -17.20 -8.59 10.15
CA THR A 311 -18.18 -7.63 10.68
C THR A 311 -19.62 -8.02 10.38
N ALA A 312 -20.54 -7.62 11.25
CA ALA A 312 -21.98 -7.83 11.04
C ALA A 312 -22.46 -7.08 9.79
N LEU A 313 -21.92 -5.89 9.54
CA LEU A 313 -22.17 -5.09 8.36
C LEU A 313 -21.82 -5.84 7.08
N TYR A 314 -20.58 -6.34 6.97
CA TYR A 314 -20.10 -7.04 5.78
C TYR A 314 -20.97 -8.27 5.47
N LYS A 315 -21.18 -9.13 6.46
CA LYS A 315 -21.99 -10.35 6.31
C LYS A 315 -23.45 -10.03 5.99
N GLY A 316 -24.02 -9.04 6.66
CA GLY A 316 -25.42 -8.62 6.48
C GLY A 316 -25.69 -8.04 5.09
N VAL A 317 -24.81 -7.17 4.59
CA VAL A 317 -24.92 -6.62 3.22
C VAL A 317 -24.89 -7.73 2.19
N TYR A 318 -23.94 -8.67 2.29
CA TYR A 318 -23.87 -9.79 1.35
C TYR A 318 -25.10 -10.69 1.43
N LYS A 319 -25.60 -10.99 2.62
CA LYS A 319 -26.84 -11.75 2.80
C LYS A 319 -28.02 -11.10 2.06
N ILE A 320 -28.22 -9.78 2.25
CA ILE A 320 -29.30 -9.04 1.58
C ILE A 320 -29.09 -9.00 0.06
N ALA A 321 -27.87 -8.74 -0.39
CA ALA A 321 -27.51 -8.63 -1.80
C ALA A 321 -27.69 -9.96 -2.55
N GLU A 322 -27.28 -11.07 -1.94
CA GLU A 322 -27.37 -12.42 -2.52
C GLU A 322 -28.81 -12.93 -2.57
N GLN A 323 -29.63 -12.61 -1.55
CA GLN A 323 -31.06 -12.88 -1.57
C GLN A 323 -31.75 -12.16 -2.74
N LYS A 324 -31.39 -10.89 -3.00
CA LYS A 324 -31.90 -10.14 -4.16
C LYS A 324 -31.37 -10.65 -5.50
N ALA A 325 -30.12 -11.12 -5.54
CA ALA A 325 -29.48 -11.59 -6.76
C ALA A 325 -29.85 -13.05 -7.12
N GLY A 326 -30.38 -13.82 -6.15
CA GLY A 326 -30.69 -15.25 -6.31
C GLY A 326 -29.44 -16.14 -6.43
N LYS A 327 -28.25 -15.62 -6.15
CA LYS A 327 -26.98 -16.34 -6.25
C LYS A 327 -25.90 -15.71 -5.36
N PRO A 328 -24.85 -16.47 -4.98
CA PRO A 328 -23.67 -15.92 -4.34
C PRO A 328 -23.01 -14.82 -5.19
N LEU A 329 -22.53 -13.77 -4.54
CA LEU A 329 -21.79 -12.68 -5.18
C LEU A 329 -20.27 -12.89 -5.03
N ALA A 330 -19.48 -12.29 -5.92
CA ALA A 330 -18.03 -12.29 -5.76
C ALA A 330 -17.61 -11.51 -4.50
N ARG A 331 -16.48 -11.92 -3.89
CA ARG A 331 -15.85 -11.24 -2.75
C ARG A 331 -14.62 -10.42 -3.14
N GLU A 332 -14.35 -10.33 -4.43
CA GLU A 332 -13.18 -9.73 -5.04
C GLU A 332 -13.55 -9.26 -6.45
N MET A 333 -13.15 -8.05 -6.81
CA MET A 333 -13.37 -7.43 -8.12
C MET A 333 -12.21 -6.50 -8.44
N LEU A 334 -11.88 -6.31 -9.72
CA LEU A 334 -10.91 -5.28 -10.09
C LEU A 334 -11.55 -3.88 -9.89
N PRO A 335 -10.95 -2.98 -9.10
CA PRO A 335 -11.48 -1.64 -8.88
C PRO A 335 -11.62 -0.84 -10.17
N GLY A 336 -12.70 -0.06 -10.26
CA GLY A 336 -13.06 0.81 -11.39
C GLY A 336 -12.32 2.15 -11.43
N ILE A 337 -11.09 2.22 -10.93
CA ILE A 337 -10.33 3.47 -10.79
C ILE A 337 -9.65 3.85 -12.11
N GLN A 338 -9.77 5.11 -12.52
CA GLN A 338 -8.94 5.70 -13.57
C GLN A 338 -7.62 6.19 -12.97
N LEU A 339 -6.51 5.85 -13.60
CA LEU A 339 -5.18 6.29 -13.17
C LEU A 339 -4.93 7.69 -13.69
N GLU A 340 -4.68 8.61 -12.76
CA GLU A 340 -4.36 10.00 -13.04
C GLU A 340 -2.91 10.30 -12.66
N SER A 341 -2.17 10.90 -13.58
CA SER A 341 -0.83 11.43 -13.33
C SER A 341 -0.51 12.48 -14.39
N PRO A 342 0.26 13.54 -14.07
CA PRO A 342 0.78 14.47 -15.07
C PRO A 342 1.57 13.78 -16.20
N LYS A 343 2.03 12.54 -15.97
CA LYS A 343 2.79 11.72 -16.93
C LYS A 343 1.91 10.84 -17.81
N ILE A 344 0.63 10.65 -17.48
CA ILE A 344 -0.27 9.71 -18.15
C ILE A 344 -1.09 10.46 -19.20
N THR A 345 -0.88 10.14 -20.47
CA THR A 345 -1.59 10.74 -21.63
C THR A 345 -2.75 9.88 -22.14
N ARG A 346 -2.97 8.69 -21.55
CA ARG A 346 -4.01 7.73 -21.94
C ARG A 346 -4.87 7.38 -20.73
N LYS A 347 -6.15 7.06 -20.94
CA LYS A 347 -7.04 6.56 -19.87
C LYS A 347 -6.61 5.16 -19.43
N LEU A 348 -5.72 5.08 -18.44
CA LEU A 348 -5.29 3.82 -17.82
C LEU A 348 -6.17 3.55 -16.58
N THR A 349 -6.27 2.29 -16.17
CA THR A 349 -7.07 1.88 -15.00
C THR A 349 -6.30 0.93 -14.10
N THR A 350 -6.72 0.78 -12.84
CA THR A 350 -6.17 -0.26 -11.94
C THR A 350 -6.31 -1.65 -12.54
N ALA A 351 -7.43 -1.94 -13.22
CA ALA A 351 -7.62 -3.18 -13.95
C ALA A 351 -6.58 -3.39 -15.08
N TRP A 352 -6.20 -2.33 -15.79
CA TRP A 352 -5.12 -2.40 -16.78
C TRP A 352 -3.79 -2.72 -16.10
N PHE A 353 -3.46 -2.02 -15.02
CA PHE A 353 -2.22 -2.25 -14.27
C PHE A 353 -2.13 -3.71 -13.80
N ALA A 354 -3.17 -4.19 -13.11
CA ALA A 354 -3.22 -5.54 -12.55
C ALA A 354 -3.05 -6.62 -13.62
N LYS A 355 -3.71 -6.47 -14.78
CA LYS A 355 -3.55 -7.38 -15.92
C LYS A 355 -2.13 -7.39 -16.47
N ARG A 356 -1.50 -6.22 -16.61
CA ARG A 356 -0.12 -6.13 -17.12
C ARG A 356 0.88 -6.75 -16.15
N VAL A 357 0.69 -6.57 -14.85
CA VAL A 357 1.50 -7.26 -13.84
C VAL A 357 1.27 -8.78 -13.90
N ASP A 358 0.02 -9.24 -13.98
CA ASP A 358 -0.25 -10.68 -14.03
C ASP A 358 0.31 -11.34 -15.30
N GLU A 359 0.25 -10.67 -16.46
CA GLU A 359 0.92 -11.10 -17.70
C GLU A 359 2.44 -11.25 -17.49
N ARG A 360 3.09 -10.29 -16.82
CA ARG A 360 4.53 -10.33 -16.52
C ARG A 360 4.87 -11.43 -15.53
N ARG A 361 4.05 -11.62 -14.50
CA ARG A 361 4.18 -12.71 -13.53
C ARG A 361 4.09 -14.05 -14.24
N ALA A 362 3.07 -14.26 -15.08
CA ALA A 362 2.91 -15.50 -15.84
C ALA A 362 4.12 -15.78 -16.75
N LYS A 363 4.66 -14.76 -17.41
CA LYS A 363 5.91 -14.88 -18.19
C LYS A 363 7.11 -15.25 -17.32
N CYS A 364 7.25 -14.62 -16.14
CA CYS A 364 8.29 -14.99 -15.19
C CYS A 364 8.16 -16.46 -14.75
N MET A 365 6.95 -16.91 -14.40
CA MET A 365 6.71 -18.32 -14.02
C MET A 365 7.07 -19.31 -15.14
N ALA A 366 6.94 -18.91 -16.40
CA ALA A 366 7.21 -19.77 -17.55
C ALA A 366 8.71 -19.89 -17.94
N ILE A 367 9.61 -19.12 -17.32
CA ILE A 367 11.06 -19.21 -17.59
C ILE A 367 11.65 -20.42 -16.85
N ASN A 368 12.14 -21.43 -17.54
CA ASN A 368 12.65 -22.65 -16.88
C ASN A 368 14.08 -22.55 -16.34
#